data_AF-A0A7S3UJM6-F1
#
_entry.id   AF-A0A7S3UJM6-F1
#
_cell.length_a   1.000
_cell.length_b   1.000
_cell.length_c   1.000
_cell.angle_alpha   90.00
_cell.angle_beta   90.00
_cell.angle_gamma   90.00
#
_symmetry.space_group_name_H-M   'P 1'
#
loop_
_entity.id
_entity.type
_entity.pdbx_description
1 polymer ?
#
loop_
_entity_poly.entity_id
_entity_poly.type
_entity_poly.pdbx_seq_one_letter_code
_entity_poly.pdbx_strand_id
1 'polypeptide(L)'
;HATVLLYCWHAGAYEQPTGIFMATMNYMVHSVMYFYYFLSSVGHKPKWGLTVTIMQIAQMFAGMFIVAVHYYSISHVHNCDGAYEDLVAAFLMYTAYMLLFVQFFIGRYVAPKKSSKAVSASKKSN
;
A
#
# COMPACT_ATOMS: atom_id res chain seq x y z
N HIS A 1 7.06 -0.90 -6.20
CA HIS A 1 6.58 -2.00 -7.07
C HIS A 1 7.61 -3.12 -7.23
N ALA A 2 8.88 -2.85 -7.59
CA ALA A 2 9.88 -3.93 -7.71
C ALA A 2 10.04 -4.79 -6.45
N THR A 3 10.07 -4.16 -5.28
CA THR A 3 10.23 -4.81 -3.97
C THR A 3 9.09 -5.78 -3.60
N VAL A 4 7.82 -5.45 -3.90
CA VAL A 4 6.69 -6.39 -3.68
C VAL A 4 6.75 -7.59 -4.62
N LEU A 5 7.23 -7.40 -5.86
CA LEU A 5 7.34 -8.50 -6.83
C LEU A 5 8.43 -9.49 -6.40
N LEU A 6 9.57 -8.97 -5.93
CA LEU A 6 10.64 -9.78 -5.36
C LEU A 6 10.17 -10.53 -4.12
N TYR A 7 9.42 -9.88 -3.23
CA TYR A 7 8.81 -10.55 -2.08
C TYR A 7 7.82 -11.65 -2.50
N CYS A 8 6.93 -11.40 -3.46
CA CYS A 8 6.01 -12.42 -3.96
C CYS A 8 6.74 -13.61 -4.58
N TRP A 9 7.83 -13.36 -5.32
CA TRP A 9 8.67 -14.42 -5.87
C TRP A 9 9.30 -15.27 -4.76
N HIS A 10 9.86 -14.61 -3.75
CA HIS A 10 10.47 -15.27 -2.60
C HIS A 10 9.42 -16.08 -1.82
N ALA A 11 8.30 -15.46 -1.42
CA ALA A 11 7.21 -16.12 -0.69
C ALA A 11 6.58 -17.28 -1.47
N GLY A 12 6.56 -17.22 -2.81
CA GLY A 12 6.12 -18.31 -3.67
C GLY A 12 7.10 -19.49 -3.72
N ALA A 13 8.41 -19.23 -3.60
CA ALA A 13 9.43 -20.27 -3.52
C ALA A 13 9.44 -21.01 -2.17
N TYR A 14 9.01 -20.34 -1.10
CA TYR A 14 8.91 -20.88 0.27
C TYR A 14 7.47 -21.24 0.69
N GLU A 15 6.57 -21.41 -0.29
CA GLU A 15 5.16 -21.80 -0.13
C GLU A 15 4.46 -21.18 1.09
N GLN A 16 4.52 -19.85 1.23
CA GLN A 16 3.93 -19.20 2.39
C GLN A 16 2.38 -19.22 2.35
N PRO A 17 1.70 -19.88 3.30
CA PRO A 17 0.25 -20.03 3.28
C PRO A 17 -0.49 -18.69 3.48
N THR A 18 0.16 -17.73 4.15
CA THR A 18 -0.36 -16.37 4.33
C THR A 18 -0.37 -15.54 3.05
N GLY A 19 0.38 -15.95 2.03
CA GLY A 19 0.47 -15.27 0.73
C GLY A 19 -0.89 -15.13 0.04
N ILE A 20 -1.79 -16.10 0.19
CA ILE A 20 -3.13 -16.07 -0.43
C ILE A 20 -3.99 -14.95 0.16
N PHE A 21 -3.98 -14.78 1.48
CA PHE A 21 -4.70 -13.70 2.15
C PHE A 21 -4.14 -12.33 1.74
N MET A 22 -2.81 -12.23 1.67
CA MET A 22 -2.10 -11.02 1.24
C MET A 22 -2.44 -10.64 -0.20
N ALA A 23 -2.40 -11.60 -1.11
CA ALA A 23 -2.72 -11.41 -2.52
C ALA A 23 -4.19 -11.02 -2.72
N THR A 24 -5.11 -11.70 -2.03
CA THR A 24 -6.56 -11.44 -2.18
C THR A 24 -6.93 -10.03 -1.76
N MET A 25 -6.45 -9.56 -0.59
CA MET A 25 -6.72 -8.19 -0.16
C MET A 25 -6.06 -7.15 -1.08
N ASN A 26 -4.86 -7.46 -1.59
CA ASN A 26 -4.15 -6.57 -2.51
C ASN A 26 -4.93 -6.42 -3.82
N TYR A 27 -5.34 -7.53 -4.45
CA TYR A 27 -6.11 -7.48 -5.69
C TYR A 27 -7.44 -6.75 -5.52
N MET A 28 -8.13 -6.93 -4.39
CA MET A 28 -9.40 -6.24 -4.12
C MET A 28 -9.22 -4.72 -4.07
N VAL A 29 -8.29 -4.22 -3.25
CA VAL A 29 -8.07 -2.77 -3.10
C VAL A 29 -7.46 -2.17 -4.37
N HIS A 30 -6.54 -2.89 -5.01
CA HIS A 30 -5.90 -2.46 -6.25
C HIS A 30 -6.91 -2.38 -7.41
N SER A 31 -7.87 -3.29 -7.49
CA SER A 31 -8.96 -3.21 -8.47
C SER A 31 -9.77 -1.92 -8.30
N VAL A 32 -10.10 -1.53 -7.06
CA VAL A 32 -10.79 -0.27 -6.77
C VAL A 32 -9.93 0.95 -7.13
N MET A 33 -8.63 0.90 -6.83
CA MET A 33 -7.69 1.98 -7.13
C MET A 33 -7.53 2.21 -8.65
N TYR A 34 -7.36 1.13 -9.43
CA TYR A 34 -7.24 1.23 -10.88
C TYR A 34 -8.54 1.66 -11.53
N PHE A 35 -9.69 1.23 -10.99
CA PHE A 35 -10.99 1.71 -11.44
C PHE A 35 -11.14 3.22 -11.23
N TYR A 36 -10.66 3.76 -10.11
CA TYR A 36 -10.62 5.20 -9.88
C TYR A 36 -9.74 5.94 -10.91
N TYR A 37 -8.55 5.42 -11.22
CA TYR A 37 -7.69 6.02 -12.23
C TYR A 37 -8.27 5.92 -13.64
N PHE A 38 -8.95 4.82 -13.96
CA PHE A 38 -9.68 4.68 -15.22
C PHE A 38 -10.73 5.79 -15.35
N LEU A 39 -11.60 5.97 -14.36
CA LEU A 39 -12.59 7.06 -14.36
C LEU A 39 -11.93 8.43 -14.53
N SER A 40 -10.83 8.68 -13.80
CA SER A 40 -10.08 9.93 -13.89
C SER A 40 -9.47 10.17 -15.28
N SER A 41 -9.11 9.12 -16.01
CA SER A 41 -8.57 9.21 -17.38
C SER A 41 -9.65 9.46 -18.43
N VAL A 42 -10.89 9.02 -18.18
CA VAL A 42 -12.07 9.23 -19.04
C VAL A 42 -12.71 10.63 -18.81
N GLY A 43 -12.03 11.51 -18.08
CA GLY A 43 -12.45 12.91 -17.87
C GLY A 43 -13.44 13.12 -16.72
N HIS A 44 -13.91 12.05 -16.08
CA HIS A 44 -14.68 12.15 -14.84
C HIS A 44 -13.71 12.14 -13.67
N LYS A 45 -13.59 13.26 -12.93
CA LYS A 45 -12.74 13.33 -11.73
C LYS A 45 -13.56 13.01 -10.48
N PRO A 46 -13.70 11.73 -10.07
CA PRO A 46 -14.46 11.39 -8.87
C PRO A 46 -13.87 12.08 -7.65
N LYS A 47 -14.73 12.75 -6.88
CA LYS A 47 -14.33 13.44 -5.62
C LYS A 47 -13.92 12.46 -4.52
N TRP A 48 -14.08 11.16 -4.74
CA TRP A 48 -13.89 10.08 -3.77
C TRP A 48 -12.44 9.54 -3.76
N GLY A 49 -11.49 10.27 -4.34
CA GLY A 49 -10.07 9.89 -4.33
C GLY A 49 -9.52 9.74 -2.91
N LEU A 50 -10.06 10.48 -1.94
CA LEU A 50 -9.74 10.33 -0.52
C LEU A 50 -10.11 8.93 -0.01
N THR A 51 -11.30 8.42 -0.36
CA THR A 51 -11.76 7.08 0.02
C THR A 51 -10.84 6.00 -0.50
N VAL A 52 -10.31 6.15 -1.72
CA VAL A 52 -9.33 5.21 -2.29
C VAL A 52 -8.02 5.21 -1.49
N THR A 53 -7.49 6.39 -1.13
CA THR A 53 -6.30 6.46 -0.26
C THR A 53 -6.55 5.89 1.14
N ILE A 54 -7.72 6.13 1.73
CA ILE A 54 -8.08 5.56 3.04
C ILE A 54 -8.13 4.04 2.94
N MET A 55 -8.75 3.49 1.89
CA MET A 55 -8.81 2.06 1.64
C MET A 55 -7.40 1.47 1.48
N GLN A 56 -6.50 2.17 0.77
CA GLN A 56 -5.11 1.74 0.63
C GLN A 56 -4.32 1.77 1.94
N ILE A 57 -4.57 2.73 2.83
CA ILE A 57 -3.94 2.77 4.15
C ILE A 57 -4.51 1.65 5.02
N ALA A 58 -5.83 1.45 5.01
CA ALA A 58 -6.48 0.38 5.74
C ALA A 58 -5.95 -1.01 5.32
N GLN A 59 -5.67 -1.20 4.03
CA GLN A 59 -5.05 -2.43 3.51
C GLN A 59 -3.67 -2.70 4.14
N MET A 60 -2.90 -1.63 4.44
CA MET A 60 -1.55 -1.78 5.01
C MET A 60 -1.65 -2.19 6.47
N PHE A 61 -2.62 -1.66 7.22
CA PHE A 61 -2.92 -2.10 8.58
C PHE A 61 -3.43 -3.55 8.62
N ALA A 62 -4.30 -3.93 7.69
CA ALA A 62 -4.78 -5.31 7.58
C ALA A 62 -3.62 -6.29 7.28
N GLY A 63 -2.68 -5.92 6.41
CA GLY A 63 -1.48 -6.71 6.16
C GLY A 63 -0.59 -6.85 7.38
N MET A 64 -0.33 -5.76 8.10
CA MET A 64 0.42 -5.83 9.36
C MET A 64 -0.26 -6.72 10.40
N PHE A 65 -1.59 -6.68 10.48
CA PHE A 65 -2.37 -7.54 11.37
C PHE A 65 -2.21 -9.03 11.02
N ILE A 66 -2.32 -9.40 9.73
CA ILE A 66 -2.16 -10.79 9.29
C ILE A 66 -0.73 -11.29 9.59
N VAL A 67 0.30 -10.46 9.34
CA VAL A 67 1.70 -10.79 9.69
C VAL A 67 1.86 -11.02 11.20
N ALA A 68 1.27 -10.15 12.04
CA ALA A 68 1.33 -10.28 13.49
C ALA A 68 0.61 -11.54 14.00
N VAL A 69 -0.56 -11.87 13.45
CA VAL A 69 -1.29 -13.09 13.78
C VAL A 69 -0.48 -14.32 13.38
N HIS A 70 0.15 -14.32 12.21
CA HIS A 70 0.98 -15.44 11.77
C HIS A 70 2.22 -15.63 12.67
N TYR A 71 2.86 -14.52 13.07
CA TYR A 71 3.96 -14.55 14.06
C TYR A 71 3.52 -15.12 15.42
N TYR A 72 2.31 -14.80 15.85
CA TYR A 72 1.76 -15.36 17.07
C TYR A 72 1.46 -16.86 16.93
N SER A 73 0.85 -17.26 15.81
CA SER A 73 0.49 -18.65 15.51
C SER A 73 1.71 -19.56 15.40
N ILE A 74 2.80 -19.13 14.76
CA ILE A 74 4.01 -19.96 14.64
C ILE A 74 4.65 -20.26 16.01
N SER A 75 4.44 -19.39 17.00
CA SER A 75 4.97 -19.54 18.35
C SER A 75 4.10 -20.40 19.28
N HIS A 76 2.80 -20.54 18.98
CA HIS A 76 1.82 -21.19 19.87
C HIS A 76 1.18 -22.45 19.28
N VAL A 77 1.22 -22.64 17.96
CA VAL A 77 0.61 -23.79 17.27
C VAL A 77 1.70 -24.77 16.84
N HIS A 78 1.57 -26.02 17.26
CA HIS A 78 2.47 -27.10 16.87
C HIS A 78 2.22 -27.48 15.40
N ASN A 79 3.27 -27.54 14.57
CA ASN A 79 3.23 -27.76 13.11
C ASN A 79 2.70 -26.57 12.25
N CYS A 80 2.90 -25.33 12.68
CA CYS A 80 2.64 -24.18 11.82
C CYS A 80 3.79 -24.00 10.83
N ASP A 81 3.52 -24.21 9.54
CA ASP A 81 4.51 -24.07 8.47
C ASP A 81 4.63 -22.59 8.05
N GLY A 82 5.87 -22.09 7.98
CA GLY A 82 6.15 -20.66 7.84
C GLY A 82 7.63 -20.34 8.02
N ALA A 83 8.28 -19.74 7.03
CA ALA A 83 9.67 -19.32 7.17
C ALA A 83 9.73 -17.99 7.94
N TYR A 84 10.47 -17.95 9.06
CA TYR A 84 10.68 -16.72 9.83
C TYR A 84 11.27 -15.59 8.97
N GLU A 85 12.10 -15.93 7.99
CA GLU A 85 12.72 -14.97 7.08
C GLU A 85 11.69 -14.26 6.19
N ASP A 86 10.72 -14.99 5.65
CA ASP A 86 9.61 -14.41 4.88
C ASP A 86 8.76 -13.48 5.74
N LEU A 87 8.53 -13.86 6.99
CA LEU A 87 7.71 -13.08 7.90
C LEU A 87 8.38 -11.76 8.30
N VAL A 88 9.69 -11.77 8.52
CA VAL A 88 10.49 -10.57 8.77
C VAL A 88 10.52 -9.68 7.52
N ALA A 89 10.69 -10.26 6.33
CA ALA A 89 10.66 -9.53 5.07
C ALA A 89 9.28 -8.87 4.84
N ALA A 90 8.19 -9.59 5.12
CA ALA A 90 6.83 -9.07 5.06
C ALA A 90 6.65 -7.89 6.02
N PHE A 91 7.04 -8.05 7.27
CA PHE A 91 6.92 -7.01 8.29
C PHE A 91 7.67 -5.73 7.91
N LEU A 92 8.93 -5.86 7.46
CA LEU A 92 9.75 -4.73 7.00
C LEU A 92 9.11 -4.03 5.80
N MET A 93 8.66 -4.80 4.82
CA MET A 93 8.03 -4.28 3.61
C MET A 93 6.74 -3.50 3.93
N TYR A 94 5.84 -4.09 4.72
CA TYR A 94 4.57 -3.45 5.09
C TYR A 94 4.80 -2.20 5.94
N THR A 95 5.75 -2.22 6.86
CA THR A 95 6.13 -1.05 7.67
C THR A 95 6.65 0.09 6.80
N ALA A 96 7.55 -0.21 5.86
CA ALA A 96 8.11 0.79 4.95
C ALA A 96 7.03 1.44 4.07
N TYR A 97 6.07 0.66 3.55
CA TYR A 97 4.98 1.22 2.75
C TYR A 97 3.96 1.98 3.59
N MET A 98 3.66 1.53 4.81
CA MET A 98 2.78 2.27 5.71
C MET A 98 3.32 3.68 5.93
N LEU A 99 4.61 3.83 6.23
CA LEU A 99 5.24 5.15 6.38
C LEU A 99 5.12 5.99 5.10
N LEU A 100 5.36 5.39 3.94
CA LEU A 100 5.24 6.07 2.65
C LEU A 100 3.81 6.55 2.37
N PHE A 101 2.82 5.71 2.63
CA PHE A 101 1.40 6.05 2.44
C PHE A 101 0.93 7.11 3.44
N VAL A 102 1.39 7.07 4.69
CA VAL A 102 1.12 8.10 5.69
C VAL A 102 1.75 9.43 5.26
N GLN A 103 3.02 9.43 4.81
CA GLN A 103 3.65 10.64 4.27
C GLN A 103 2.90 11.19 3.05
N PHE A 104 2.45 10.33 2.14
CA PHE A 104 1.63 10.72 1.00
C PHE A 104 0.29 11.34 1.45
N PHE A 105 -0.38 10.72 2.42
CA PHE A 105 -1.65 11.23 2.96
C PHE A 105 -1.48 12.60 3.60
N ILE A 106 -0.46 12.77 4.45
CA ILE A 106 -0.13 14.05 5.08
C ILE A 106 0.16 15.11 4.01
N GLY A 107 1.03 14.82 3.04
CA GLY A 107 1.41 15.77 2.00
C GLY A 107 0.28 16.12 1.01
N ARG A 108 -0.72 15.25 0.86
CA ARG A 108 -1.85 15.44 -0.07
C ARG A 108 -3.06 16.11 0.58
N TYR A 109 -3.34 15.81 1.84
CA TYR A 109 -4.60 16.17 2.51
C TYR A 109 -4.43 17.05 3.76
N VAL A 110 -3.38 16.84 4.56
CA VAL A 110 -3.19 17.55 5.85
C VAL A 110 -2.36 18.81 5.69
N ALA A 111 -1.24 18.69 4.98
CA ALA A 111 -0.34 19.78 4.65
C ALA A 111 -0.12 19.79 3.14
N PRO A 112 -1.15 20.12 2.33
CA PRO A 112 -0.94 20.29 0.89
C PRO A 112 0.20 21.28 0.71
N LYS A 113 1.34 20.82 0.18
CA LYS A 113 2.42 21.73 -0.22
C LYS A 113 1.75 22.78 -1.09
N LYS A 114 1.76 24.06 -0.66
CA LYS A 114 1.40 25.18 -1.52
C LYS A 114 2.25 24.99 -2.77
N SER A 115 1.62 24.55 -3.85
CA SER A 115 2.25 24.52 -5.16
C SER A 115 2.77 25.94 -5.37
N SER A 116 4.09 26.10 -5.42
CA SER A 116 4.69 27.32 -5.94
C SER A 116 4.35 27.39 -7.43
N LYS A 117 3.11 27.79 -7.72
CA LYS A 117 2.63 28.26 -9.01
C LYS A 117 2.17 29.70 -8.79
N ALA A 118 3.11 30.58 -8.47
CA ALA A 118 2.94 32.02 -8.53
C ALA A 118 4.30 32.75 -8.65
N VAL A 119 5.22 32.24 -9.47
CA VAL A 119 6.37 33.02 -9.97
C VAL A 119 6.52 32.77 -11.47
N SER A 120 5.51 33.17 -12.26
CA SER A 120 5.64 33.36 -13.72
C SER A 120 4.44 34.13 -14.32
N ALA A 121 3.82 35.03 -13.58
CA ALA A 121 2.76 35.92 -14.12
C ALA A 121 3.08 37.42 -13.93
N SER A 122 4.34 37.76 -13.64
CA SER A 122 4.82 39.15 -13.60
C SER A 122 6.05 39.30 -14.49
N LYS A 123 5.86 39.15 -15.82
CA LYS A 123 6.75 39.72 -16.85
C LYS A 123 6.16 39.59 -18.26
N LYS A 124 5.06 40.30 -18.55
CA LYS A 124 4.77 40.83 -19.90
C LYS A 124 3.64 41.87 -19.83
N SER A 125 4.03 43.07 -19.39
CA SER A 125 3.38 44.33 -19.77
C SER A 125 4.53 45.28 -20.08
N ASN A 126 4.85 45.40 -21.36
CA ASN A 126 5.38 46.58 -22.04
C ASN A 126 5.30 46.30 -23.53
#